data_AF-A0AAN7VHH9-F1
#
_entry.id   AF-A0AAN7VHH9-F1
#
_cell.length_a   1.000
_cell.length_b   1.000
_cell.length_c   1.000
_cell.angle_alpha   90.00
_cell.angle_beta   90.00
_cell.angle_gamma   90.00
#
_symmetry.space_group_name_H-M   'P 1'
#
loop_
_entity.id
_entity.type
_entity.pdbx_description
1 polymer ?
#
loop_
_entity_poly.entity_id
_entity_poly.type
_entity_poly.pdbx_seq_one_letter_code
_entity_poly.pdbx_strand_id
1 'polypeptide(L)'
;MPGHKKNWTAWRRTWQDLKKNAKKKNTEVNQYARGTGGGPPLNPTFTKEEESILNILEKVEVEGDENIKESCVIWDVGVIYFEKL
;
A
#
# COMPACT_ATOMS: atom_id res chain seq x y z
N MET A 1 -30.25 -23.99 -14.75
CA MET A 1 -29.59 -22.87 -15.46
C MET A 1 -28.10 -23.19 -15.60
N PRO A 2 -27.53 -23.27 -16.81
CA PRO A 2 -26.10 -23.51 -16.95
C PRO A 2 -25.33 -22.27 -16.45
N GLY A 3 -24.40 -22.49 -15.50
CA GLY A 3 -23.59 -21.44 -14.89
C GLY A 3 -22.71 -20.72 -15.91
N HIS A 4 -22.47 -19.43 -15.67
CA HIS A 4 -21.72 -18.56 -16.58
C HIS A 4 -20.27 -19.05 -16.74
N LYS A 5 -19.95 -19.65 -17.89
CA LYS A 5 -18.61 -20.14 -18.22
C LYS A 5 -17.71 -18.96 -18.62
N LYS A 6 -17.01 -18.38 -17.64
CA LYS A 6 -15.95 -17.40 -17.92
C LYS A 6 -14.71 -18.10 -18.48
N ASN A 7 -14.20 -17.63 -19.61
CA ASN A 7 -12.90 -18.03 -20.13
C ASN A 7 -11.76 -17.33 -19.36
N TRP A 8 -10.52 -17.78 -19.55
CA TRP A 8 -9.35 -17.21 -18.88
C TRP A 8 -9.21 -15.69 -19.06
N THR A 9 -9.49 -15.19 -20.27
CA THR A 9 -9.39 -13.76 -20.58
C THR A 9 -10.41 -12.94 -19.80
N ALA A 10 -11.64 -13.43 -19.64
CA ALA A 10 -12.66 -12.79 -18.81
C ALA A 10 -12.28 -12.80 -17.32
N TRP A 11 -11.67 -13.87 -16.82
CA TRP A 11 -11.15 -13.93 -15.45
C TRP A 11 -10.04 -12.92 -15.21
N ARG A 12 -9.05 -12.87 -16.11
CA ARG A 12 -7.97 -11.90 -16.06
C ARG A 12 -8.51 -10.47 -16.08
N ARG A 13 -9.49 -10.18 -16.93
CA ARG A 13 -10.11 -8.85 -17.00
C ARG A 13 -10.84 -8.50 -15.70
N THR A 14 -11.62 -9.44 -15.17
CA THR A 14 -12.31 -9.27 -13.88
C THR A 14 -11.32 -8.90 -12.78
N TRP A 15 -10.18 -9.60 -12.69
CA TRP A 15 -9.14 -9.30 -11.72
C TRP A 15 -8.52 -7.90 -11.91
N GLN A 16 -8.24 -7.51 -13.15
CA GLN A 16 -7.71 -6.17 -13.45
C GLN A 16 -8.67 -5.06 -13.01
N ASP A 17 -9.97 -5.24 -13.27
CA ASP A 17 -10.98 -4.26 -12.90
C ASP A 17 -11.13 -4.17 -11.38
N LEU A 18 -11.16 -5.31 -10.67
CA LEU A 18 -11.18 -5.37 -9.21
C LEU A 18 -9.98 -4.63 -8.59
N LYS A 19 -8.76 -4.91 -9.08
CA LYS A 19 -7.53 -4.24 -8.65
C LYS A 19 -7.57 -2.74 -8.91
N LYS A 20 -8.02 -2.32 -10.09
CA LYS A 20 -8.11 -0.89 -10.47
C LYS A 20 -9.06 -0.15 -9.54
N ASN A 21 -10.22 -0.74 -9.25
CA ASN A 21 -11.25 -0.11 -8.43
C ASN A 21 -10.77 0.05 -6.98
N ALA A 22 -10.24 -1.02 -6.38
CA ALA A 22 -9.70 -0.99 -5.02
C ALA A 22 -8.57 0.06 -4.87
N LYS A 23 -7.63 0.09 -5.83
CA LYS A 23 -6.54 1.09 -5.84
C LYS A 23 -7.05 2.52 -6.00
N LYS A 24 -8.04 2.75 -6.87
CA LYS A 24 -8.60 4.09 -7.10
C LYS A 24 -9.18 4.64 -5.80
N LYS A 25 -10.00 3.84 -5.11
CA LYS A 25 -10.60 4.20 -3.83
C LYS A 25 -9.53 4.47 -2.76
N ASN A 26 -8.53 3.60 -2.63
CA ASN A 26 -7.42 3.82 -1.70
C ASN A 26 -6.62 5.10 -2.02
N THR A 27 -6.46 5.42 -3.31
CA THR A 27 -5.78 6.66 -3.74
C THR A 27 -6.58 7.90 -3.35
N GLU A 28 -7.90 7.90 -3.55
CA GLU A 28 -8.79 9.01 -3.14
C GLU A 28 -8.73 9.25 -1.63
N VAL A 29 -8.72 8.17 -0.84
CA VAL A 29 -8.53 8.21 0.62
C VAL A 29 -7.18 8.82 0.99
N ASN A 30 -6.10 8.35 0.38
CA ASN A 30 -4.75 8.84 0.67
C ASN A 30 -4.58 10.31 0.28
N GLN A 31 -5.19 10.73 -0.84
CA GLN A 31 -5.19 12.14 -1.25
C GLN A 31 -5.96 13.00 -0.25
N TYR A 32 -7.13 12.52 0.21
CA TYR A 32 -7.89 13.20 1.25
C TYR A 32 -7.07 13.36 2.54
N ALA A 33 -6.48 12.26 3.02
CA ALA A 33 -5.68 12.23 4.25
C ALA A 33 -4.44 13.14 4.18
N ARG A 34 -3.88 13.35 2.97
CA ARG A 34 -2.74 14.24 2.73
C ARG A 34 -3.14 15.69 2.45
N GLY A 35 -4.43 15.97 2.30
CA GLY A 35 -4.92 17.34 2.13
C GLY A 35 -4.81 18.12 3.43
N THR A 36 -4.47 19.40 3.34
CA THR A 36 -4.43 20.33 4.49
C THR A 36 -5.78 21.04 4.71
N GLY A 37 -6.83 20.63 3.99
CA GLY A 37 -8.16 21.22 4.15
C GLY A 37 -8.67 20.90 5.55
N GLY A 38 -8.98 21.92 6.35
CA GLY A 38 -9.46 21.79 7.75
C GLY A 38 -10.84 21.15 7.92
N GLY A 39 -11.23 20.27 7.00
CA GLY A 39 -12.42 19.43 7.11
C GLY A 39 -12.20 18.23 8.04
N PRO A 40 -13.28 17.63 8.54
CA PRO A 40 -13.23 16.47 9.41
C PRO A 40 -12.63 15.24 8.68
N PRO A 41 -11.90 14.35 9.36
CA PRO A 41 -11.26 13.20 8.72
C PRO A 41 -12.26 12.31 7.97
N LEU A 42 -11.87 11.85 6.78
CA LEU A 42 -12.64 10.87 6.00
C LEU A 42 -12.48 9.49 6.63
N ASN A 43 -13.60 8.81 6.91
CA ASN A 43 -13.63 7.42 7.37
C ASN A 43 -14.12 6.51 6.23
N PRO A 44 -13.24 6.10 5.30
CA PRO A 44 -13.64 5.26 4.18
C PRO A 44 -13.98 3.85 4.66
N THR A 45 -15.14 3.33 4.24
CA THR A 45 -15.49 1.92 4.40
C THR A 45 -15.06 1.14 3.17
N PHE A 46 -14.16 0.17 3.32
CA PHE A 46 -13.83 -0.80 2.28
C PHE A 46 -14.71 -2.05 2.41
N THR A 47 -14.97 -2.73 1.29
CA THR A 47 -15.57 -4.08 1.37
C THR A 47 -14.50 -5.11 1.72
N LYS A 48 -14.90 -6.27 2.23
CA LYS A 48 -13.97 -7.36 2.58
C LYS A 48 -13.11 -7.79 1.39
N GLU A 49 -13.69 -7.75 0.19
CA GLU A 49 -13.00 -8.08 -1.06
C GLU A 49 -11.95 -7.01 -1.40
N GLU A 50 -12.30 -5.72 -1.26
CA GLU A 50 -11.37 -4.61 -1.50
C GLU A 50 -10.18 -4.66 -0.54
N GLU A 51 -10.41 -4.89 0.75
CA GLU A 51 -9.35 -5.05 1.77
C GLU A 51 -8.43 -6.23 1.43
N SER A 52 -9.02 -7.38 1.04
CA SER A 52 -8.25 -8.56 0.64
C SER A 52 -7.38 -8.28 -0.59
N ILE A 53 -7.92 -7.55 -1.58
CA ILE A 53 -7.18 -7.14 -2.78
C ILE A 53 -6.04 -6.19 -2.40
N LEU A 54 -6.28 -5.20 -1.55
CA LEU A 54 -5.26 -4.25 -1.13
C LEU A 54 -4.13 -4.95 -0.37
N ASN A 55 -4.46 -5.86 0.56
CA ASN A 55 -3.47 -6.66 1.29
C ASN A 55 -2.58 -7.50 0.34
N ILE A 56 -3.17 -8.13 -0.68
CA ILE A 56 -2.41 -8.87 -1.71
C ILE A 56 -1.44 -7.94 -2.47
N LEU A 57 -1.78 -6.67 -2.64
CA LEU A 57 -0.97 -5.70 -3.38
C LEU A 57 0.11 -5.02 -2.52
N GLU A 58 -0.17 -4.82 -1.24
CA GLU A 58 0.72 -4.17 -0.28
C GLU A 58 1.83 -5.11 0.22
N LYS A 59 1.62 -6.43 0.14
CA LYS A 59 2.60 -7.46 0.53
C LYS A 59 3.84 -7.56 -0.38
N VAL A 60 4.23 -6.50 -1.08
CA VAL A 60 5.56 -6.41 -1.70
C VAL A 60 6.46 -5.62 -0.76
N GLU A 61 6.65 -6.16 0.44
CA GLU A 61 7.76 -5.76 1.29
C GLU A 61 8.97 -6.52 0.75
N VAL A 62 9.91 -5.80 0.13
CA VAL A 62 11.21 -6.36 -0.21
C VAL A 62 11.99 -6.34 1.10
N GLU A 63 11.73 -7.31 1.96
CA GLU A 63 12.65 -7.61 3.05
C GLU A 63 13.87 -8.30 2.42
N GLY A 64 15.06 -7.79 2.73
CA GLY A 64 16.31 -8.48 2.41
C GLY A 64 16.28 -9.87 3.05
N ASP A 65 16.87 -10.86 2.38
CA ASP A 65 17.04 -12.18 2.98
C ASP A 65 17.88 -12.04 4.25
N GLU A 66 17.35 -12.49 5.39
CA GLU A 66 18.03 -12.44 6.70
C GLU A 66 19.41 -13.12 6.69
N ASN A 67 19.64 -14.05 5.76
CA ASN A 67 20.91 -14.77 5.61
C ASN A 67 21.92 -14.02 4.74
N ILE A 68 21.52 -12.93 4.08
CA ILE A 68 22.41 -12.12 3.25
C ILE A 68 22.85 -10.91 4.06
N LYS A 69 24.12 -10.93 4.49
CA LYS A 69 24.72 -9.81 5.22
C LYS A 69 24.88 -8.61 4.27
N GLU A 70 23.98 -7.65 4.38
CA GLU A 70 24.09 -6.38 3.66
C GLU A 70 25.24 -5.52 4.21
N SER A 71 25.84 -4.69 3.34
CA SER A 71 26.91 -3.78 3.73
C SER A 71 26.33 -2.59 4.50
N CYS A 72 26.46 -2.56 5.84
CA CYS A 72 26.10 -1.40 6.63
C CYS A 72 27.21 -0.33 6.56
N VAL A 73 26.86 0.89 6.15
CA VAL A 73 27.75 2.06 6.31
C VAL A 73 27.37 2.73 7.63
N ILE A 74 28.21 2.55 8.65
CA ILE A 74 28.08 3.25 9.92
C ILE A 74 28.71 4.63 9.72
N TRP A 75 27.89 5.68 9.76
CA TRP A 75 28.40 7.05 9.81
C TRP A 75 28.69 7.37 11.28
N ASP A 76 29.95 7.59 11.63
CA ASP A 76 30.34 8.15 12.92
C ASP A 76 29.89 9.62 12.95
N VAL A 77 28.60 9.85 13.24
CA VAL A 77 28.11 11.20 13.54
C VAL A 77 28.58 11.53 14.95
N GLY A 78 29.76 12.14 15.03
CA GLY A 78 30.33 12.65 16.26
C GLY A 78 29.31 13.51 17.01
N VAL A 79 29.10 13.18 18.28
CA VAL A 79 28.27 13.95 19.22
C VAL A 79 28.96 15.30 19.44
N ILE A 80 28.49 16.34 18.74
CA ILE A 80 28.84 17.73 19.05
C ILE A 80 28.03 18.15 20.28
N TYR A 81 28.69 18.15 21.44
CA TYR A 81 28.17 18.80 22.64
C TYR A 81 28.17 20.31 22.40
N PHE A 82 26.98 20.92 22.36
CA PHE A 82 26.83 22.36 22.49
C PHE A 82 26.91 22.71 23.99
N GLU A 83 28.07 23.19 24.44
CA GLU A 83 28.11 23.99 25.67
C GLU A 83 27.36 25.31 25.40
N LYS A 84 26.34 25.58 26.22
CA LYS A 84 25.68 26.89 26.27
C LYS A 84 26.67 27.88 26.90
N LEU A 85 27.06 28.91 26.13
CA LEU A 85 27.46 30.20 26.67
C LEU A 85 26.22 31.00 27.09
#